data_AF-A0A7L3IM76-F1
#
_entry.id   AF-A0A7L3IM76-F1
#
_cell.length_a   1.000
_cell.length_b   1.000
_cell.length_c   1.000
_cell.angle_alpha   90.00
_cell.angle_beta   90.00
_cell.angle_gamma   90.00
#
_symmetry.space_group_name_H-M   'P 1'
#
loop_
_entity.id
_entity.type
_entity.pdbx_description
1 polymer ?
#
loop_
_entity_poly.entity_id
_entity_poly.type
_entity_poly.pdbx_seq_one_letter_code
_entity_poly.pdbx_strand_id
1 'polypeptide(L)'
;MGRVAAAGAVLVALVVLGAPPAADAELSGVFQEIIKSECHFINNTERVRFVKRFIYNREQYVHFDSDVGHFVGDTPFGEKVARYWNSDPEWMEYRRAAVDRHCRHNYKLSTPFLVERRGERGAERVPSSPALGM
;
A
#
# COMPACT_ATOMS: atom_id res chain seq x y z
N MET A 1 14.89 32.12 45.98
CA MET A 1 13.61 31.52 46.44
C MET A 1 12.37 32.10 45.73
N GLY A 2 12.48 32.96 44.71
CA GLY A 2 11.31 33.62 44.08
C GLY A 2 10.81 33.03 42.76
N ARG A 3 11.57 32.15 42.09
CA ARG A 3 11.21 31.61 40.76
C ARG A 3 10.30 30.38 40.81
N VAL A 4 10.34 29.63 41.91
CA VAL A 4 9.55 28.38 42.08
C VAL A 4 8.10 28.70 42.44
N ALA A 5 7.87 29.73 43.27
CA ALA A 5 6.53 30.16 43.65
C ALA A 5 5.72 30.74 42.47
N ALA A 6 6.39 31.47 41.57
CA ALA A 6 5.74 32.07 40.39
C ALA A 6 5.25 31.01 39.40
N ALA A 7 6.03 29.95 39.17
CA ALA A 7 5.64 28.84 38.29
C ALA A 7 4.43 28.06 38.84
N GLY A 8 4.39 27.84 40.16
CA GLY A 8 3.26 27.17 40.82
C GLY A 8 1.95 27.94 40.73
N ALA A 9 2.00 29.27 40.90
CA ALA A 9 0.80 30.12 40.81
C ALA A 9 0.20 30.15 39.38
N VAL A 10 1.06 30.17 38.35
CA VAL A 10 0.62 30.16 36.94
C VAL A 10 -0.07 28.85 36.58
N LEU A 11 0.47 27.70 37.00
CA LEU A 11 -0.16 26.40 36.76
C LEU A 11 -1.53 26.28 37.43
N VAL A 12 -1.67 26.72 38.68
CA VAL A 12 -2.95 26.70 39.40
C VAL A 12 -3.96 27.62 38.71
N ALA A 13 -3.54 28.82 38.29
CA ALA A 13 -4.41 29.75 37.56
C ALA A 13 -4.89 29.19 36.22
N LEU A 14 -4.01 28.51 35.46
CA LEU A 14 -4.37 27.87 34.19
C LEU A 14 -5.42 26.76 34.40
N VAL A 15 -5.26 25.93 35.43
CA VAL A 15 -6.22 24.86 35.76
C VAL A 15 -7.57 25.44 36.21
N VAL A 16 -7.57 26.47 37.07
CA VAL A 16 -8.79 27.12 37.58
C VAL A 16 -9.57 27.85 36.48
N LEU A 17 -8.88 28.45 35.51
CA LEU A 17 -9.49 29.09 34.34
C LEU A 17 -10.04 28.08 33.33
N GLY A 18 -9.93 26.77 33.60
CA GLY A 18 -10.39 25.72 32.69
C GLY A 18 -9.58 25.68 31.40
N ALA A 19 -8.33 26.18 31.41
CA ALA A 19 -7.43 25.97 30.30
C ALA A 19 -7.27 24.45 30.19
N PRO A 20 -7.73 23.81 29.08
CA PRO A 20 -7.48 22.40 28.93
C PRO A 20 -5.97 22.21 29.04
N PRO A 21 -5.48 21.22 29.82
CA PRO A 21 -4.11 20.80 29.61
C PRO A 21 -3.98 20.60 28.10
N ALA A 22 -2.91 21.11 27.50
CA ALA A 22 -2.59 20.74 26.13
C ALA A 22 -2.52 19.21 26.15
N ALA A 23 -3.65 18.56 25.87
CA ALA A 23 -3.69 17.17 25.51
C ALA A 23 -2.76 17.17 24.33
N ASP A 24 -1.59 16.54 24.52
CA ASP A 24 -0.63 16.34 23.46
C ASP A 24 -1.43 16.06 22.20
N ALA A 25 -1.28 16.95 21.22
CA ALA A 25 -1.76 16.72 19.89
C ALA A 25 -0.90 15.60 19.28
N GLU A 26 -0.88 14.41 19.88
CA GLU A 26 -0.11 13.28 19.38
C GLU A 26 -0.62 11.92 19.88
N LEU A 27 -1.94 11.74 19.91
CA LEU A 27 -2.53 10.42 19.66
C LEU A 27 -3.07 10.37 18.22
N SER A 28 -2.28 10.83 17.25
CA SER A 28 -2.61 10.59 15.84
C SER A 28 -2.05 9.22 15.44
N GLY A 29 -2.87 8.18 15.57
CA GLY A 29 -2.58 6.85 15.03
C GLY A 29 -3.08 6.75 13.59
N VAL A 30 -2.25 6.27 12.66
CA VAL A 30 -2.69 5.91 11.31
C VAL A 30 -2.82 4.39 11.23
N PHE A 31 -4.01 3.94 10.83
CA PHE A 31 -4.28 2.56 10.50
C PHE A 31 -4.55 2.48 9.00
N GLN A 32 -3.82 1.63 8.30
CA GLN A 32 -3.94 1.47 6.86
C GLN A 32 -4.03 0.00 6.48
N GLU A 33 -5.09 -0.39 5.78
CA GLU A 33 -5.19 -1.70 5.13
C GLU A 33 -4.99 -1.48 3.62
N ILE A 34 -3.98 -2.11 3.03
CA ILE A 34 -3.71 -2.06 1.59
C ILE A 34 -3.87 -3.46 1.01
N ILE A 35 -4.73 -3.58 0.01
CA ILE A 35 -4.89 -4.80 -0.77
C ILE A 35 -4.34 -4.55 -2.17
N LYS A 36 -3.31 -5.30 -2.56
CA LYS A 36 -2.78 -5.29 -3.92
C LYS A 36 -3.25 -6.52 -4.66
N SER A 37 -3.76 -6.34 -5.87
CA SER A 37 -4.09 -7.42 -6.81
C SER A 37 -3.25 -7.19 -8.06
N GLU A 38 -2.20 -7.98 -8.20
CA GLU A 38 -1.14 -7.81 -9.19
C GLU A 38 -1.26 -8.90 -10.25
N CYS A 39 -1.21 -8.49 -11.51
CA CYS A 39 -1.18 -9.40 -12.67
C CYS A 39 0.15 -9.22 -13.39
N HIS A 40 1.02 -10.22 -13.29
CA HIS A 40 2.32 -10.23 -13.97
C HIS A 40 2.20 -10.96 -15.31
N PHE A 41 2.39 -10.21 -16.39
CA PHE A 41 2.33 -10.68 -17.77
C PHE A 41 3.76 -10.90 -18.28
N ILE A 42 4.17 -12.16 -18.41
CA ILE A 42 5.52 -12.55 -18.81
C ILE A 42 5.45 -13.03 -20.26
N ASN A 43 6.25 -12.42 -21.13
CA ASN A 43 6.17 -12.59 -22.58
C ASN A 43 4.73 -12.39 -23.09
N ASN A 44 4.19 -11.19 -22.86
CA ASN A 44 2.77 -10.89 -23.08
C ASN A 44 1.88 -11.79 -22.21
N THR A 45 1.05 -12.62 -22.83
CA THR A 45 0.10 -13.51 -22.14
C THR A 45 0.54 -14.97 -22.16
N GLU A 46 1.77 -15.29 -22.57
CA GLU A 46 2.27 -16.67 -22.56
C GLU A 46 2.21 -17.26 -21.14
N ARG A 47 2.75 -16.53 -20.17
CA ARG A 47 2.64 -16.87 -18.74
C ARG A 47 2.08 -15.70 -17.95
N VAL A 48 1.01 -15.95 -17.20
CA VAL A 48 0.33 -14.95 -16.38
C VAL A 48 0.31 -15.43 -14.94
N ARG A 49 0.87 -14.62 -14.03
CA ARG A 49 0.88 -14.88 -12.59
C ARG A 49 0.03 -13.85 -11.88
N PHE A 50 -0.91 -14.32 -11.06
CA PHE A 50 -1.74 -13.47 -10.22
C PHE A 50 -1.26 -13.52 -8.78
N VAL A 51 -0.99 -12.36 -8.20
CA VAL A 51 -0.60 -12.24 -6.80
C VAL A 51 -1.57 -11.31 -6.09
N LYS A 52 -2.13 -11.76 -4.97
CA LYS A 52 -2.93 -10.90 -4.10
C LYS A 52 -2.25 -10.75 -2.76
N ARG A 53 -1.95 -9.51 -2.36
CA ARG A 53 -1.23 -9.18 -1.12
C ARG A 53 -2.14 -8.39 -0.20
N PHE A 54 -2.12 -8.71 1.08
CA PHE A 54 -2.78 -7.97 2.13
C PHE A 54 -1.73 -7.42 3.08
N ILE A 55 -1.75 -6.10 3.23
CA ILE A 55 -0.69 -5.34 3.88
C ILE A 55 -1.35 -4.46 4.94
N TYR A 56 -0.95 -4.65 6.19
CA TYR A 56 -1.35 -3.80 7.29
C TYR A 56 -0.23 -2.79 7.55
N ASN A 57 -0.55 -1.51 7.40
CA ASN A 57 0.39 -0.40 7.35
C ASN A 57 1.49 -0.63 6.28
N ARG A 58 2.63 -1.18 6.70
CA ARG A 58 3.78 -1.47 5.84
C ARG A 58 4.22 -2.94 5.88
N GLU A 59 3.47 -3.78 6.60
CA GLU A 59 3.77 -5.19 6.79
C GLU A 59 2.75 -6.05 6.03
N GLN A 60 3.23 -6.83 5.08
CA GLN A 60 2.39 -7.84 4.44
C GLN A 60 2.13 -8.96 5.43
N TYR A 61 0.86 -9.28 5.70
CA TYR A 61 0.51 -10.35 6.62
C TYR A 61 0.06 -11.62 5.92
N VAL A 62 -0.59 -11.54 4.75
CA VAL A 62 -0.99 -12.71 3.98
C VAL A 62 -0.94 -12.41 2.50
N HIS A 63 -0.58 -13.43 1.69
CA HIS A 63 -0.68 -13.33 0.24
C HIS A 63 -1.24 -14.61 -0.38
N PHE A 64 -1.83 -14.46 -1.57
CA PHE A 64 -2.12 -15.55 -2.49
C PHE A 64 -1.20 -15.40 -3.70
N ASP A 65 -0.64 -16.50 -4.14
CA ASP A 65 0.12 -16.58 -5.38
C ASP A 65 -0.47 -17.68 -6.25
N SER A 66 -0.78 -17.38 -7.51
CA SER A 66 -1.32 -18.36 -8.45
C SER A 66 -0.36 -19.52 -8.69
N ASP A 67 0.95 -19.29 -8.60
CA ASP A 67 1.95 -20.34 -8.79
C ASP A 67 1.98 -21.32 -7.61
N VAL A 68 1.56 -20.86 -6.42
CA VAL A 68 1.43 -21.67 -5.19
C VAL A 68 0.01 -22.26 -5.06
N GLY A 69 -1.00 -21.57 -5.58
CA GLY A 69 -2.39 -22.02 -5.63
C GLY A 69 -3.16 -21.92 -4.31
N HIS A 70 -2.59 -21.32 -3.27
CA HIS A 70 -3.25 -21.09 -1.99
C HIS A 70 -2.71 -19.86 -1.24
N PHE A 71 -3.41 -19.45 -0.17
CA PHE A 71 -2.95 -18.36 0.69
C PHE A 71 -1.82 -18.80 1.61
N VAL A 72 -0.81 -17.95 1.75
CA VAL A 72 0.34 -18.14 2.64
C VAL A 72 0.36 -16.97 3.62
N GLY A 73 0.43 -17.29 4.91
CA GLY A 73 0.60 -16.31 5.97
C GLY A 73 2.06 -15.91 6.11
N ASP A 74 2.36 -14.62 6.00
CA ASP A 74 3.72 -14.07 6.14
C ASP A 74 4.03 -13.67 7.59
N THR A 75 2.99 -13.59 8.43
CA THR A 75 3.08 -13.29 9.87
C THR A 75 2.24 -14.29 10.68
N PRO A 76 2.41 -14.40 12.01
CA PRO A 76 1.61 -15.30 12.84
C PRO A 76 0.10 -15.01 12.80
N PHE A 77 -0.28 -13.73 12.63
CA PHE A 77 -1.68 -13.37 12.39
C PHE A 77 -2.12 -13.83 11.00
N GLY A 78 -1.30 -13.55 9.99
CA GLY A 78 -1.49 -14.00 8.62
C GLY A 78 -1.71 -15.49 8.46
N GLU A 79 -0.99 -16.33 9.19
CA GLU A 79 -1.18 -17.78 9.15
C GLU A 79 -2.60 -18.20 9.57
N LYS A 80 -3.17 -17.53 10.58
CA LYS A 80 -4.56 -17.80 11.01
C LYS A 80 -5.54 -17.43 9.92
N VAL A 81 -5.32 -16.29 9.28
CA VAL A 81 -6.14 -15.81 8.14
C VAL A 81 -6.02 -16.76 6.94
N ALA A 82 -4.80 -17.16 6.59
CA ALA A 82 -4.53 -18.08 5.49
C ALA A 82 -5.20 -19.44 5.72
N ARG A 83 -5.08 -20.02 6.92
CA ARG A 83 -5.76 -21.28 7.28
C ARG A 83 -7.27 -21.17 7.13
N TYR A 84 -7.86 -20.07 7.60
CA TYR A 84 -9.30 -19.83 7.46
C TYR A 84 -9.70 -19.76 5.98
N TRP A 85 -9.05 -18.92 5.16
CA TRP A 85 -9.41 -18.80 3.74
C TRP A 85 -9.13 -20.05 2.92
N ASN A 86 -8.06 -20.79 3.21
CA ASN A 86 -7.75 -22.04 2.51
C ASN A 86 -8.74 -23.18 2.83
N SER A 87 -9.53 -23.05 3.90
CA SER A 87 -10.51 -24.06 4.29
C SER A 87 -11.80 -24.02 3.45
N ASP A 88 -12.05 -22.92 2.73
CA ASP A 88 -13.21 -22.76 1.86
C ASP A 88 -12.87 -23.15 0.40
N PRO A 89 -13.35 -24.31 -0.10
CA PRO A 89 -13.02 -24.77 -1.43
C PRO A 89 -13.60 -23.89 -2.54
N GLU A 90 -14.81 -23.34 -2.37
CA GLU A 90 -15.46 -22.50 -3.38
C GLU A 90 -14.67 -21.19 -3.54
N TRP A 91 -14.26 -20.60 -2.43
CA TRP A 91 -13.41 -19.43 -2.42
C TRP A 91 -12.04 -19.67 -3.07
N MET A 92 -11.44 -20.83 -2.80
CA MET A 92 -10.13 -21.18 -3.36
C MET A 92 -10.20 -21.42 -4.87
N GLU A 93 -11.25 -22.05 -5.37
CA GLU A 93 -11.49 -22.16 -6.81
C GLU A 93 -11.66 -20.79 -7.46
N TYR A 94 -12.48 -19.91 -6.87
CA TYR A 94 -12.64 -18.53 -7.37
C TYR A 94 -11.31 -17.76 -7.42
N ARG A 95 -10.46 -17.96 -6.41
CA ARG A 95 -9.16 -17.30 -6.31
C ARG A 95 -8.15 -17.84 -7.33
N ARG A 96 -8.08 -19.16 -7.54
CA ARG A 96 -7.22 -19.78 -8.57
C ARG A 96 -7.64 -19.37 -9.97
N ALA A 97 -8.95 -19.27 -10.23
CA ALA A 97 -9.50 -18.81 -11.50
C ALA A 97 -9.23 -17.31 -11.79
N ALA A 98 -8.68 -16.54 -10.84
CA ALA A 98 -8.41 -15.11 -11.04
C ALA A 98 -7.39 -14.84 -12.16
N VAL A 99 -6.49 -15.77 -12.47
CA VAL A 99 -5.55 -15.63 -13.59
C VAL A 99 -6.30 -15.40 -14.90
N ASP A 100 -7.30 -16.22 -15.19
CA ASP A 100 -8.06 -16.10 -16.44
C ASP A 100 -9.19 -15.09 -16.31
N ARG A 101 -9.99 -15.21 -15.25
CA ARG A 101 -11.18 -14.39 -15.01
C ARG A 101 -10.85 -12.92 -14.84
N HIS A 102 -9.74 -12.60 -14.18
CA HIS A 102 -9.35 -11.22 -13.90
C HIS A 102 -8.18 -10.78 -14.79
N CYS A 103 -7.02 -11.43 -14.71
CA CYS A 103 -5.83 -10.91 -15.39
C CYS A 103 -5.95 -10.98 -16.92
N ARG A 104 -6.18 -12.16 -17.51
CA ARG A 104 -6.26 -12.29 -18.98
C ARG A 104 -7.43 -11.50 -19.56
N HIS A 105 -8.57 -11.49 -18.88
CA HIS A 105 -9.73 -10.71 -19.28
C HIS A 105 -9.38 -9.20 -19.37
N ASN A 106 -8.81 -8.63 -18.30
CA ASN A 106 -8.46 -7.22 -18.27
C ASN A 106 -7.30 -6.86 -19.21
N TYR A 107 -6.34 -7.77 -19.42
CA TYR A 107 -5.27 -7.56 -20.38
C TYR A 107 -5.86 -7.32 -21.77
N LYS A 108 -6.76 -8.19 -22.25
CA LYS A 108 -7.42 -8.04 -23.56
C LYS A 108 -8.14 -6.70 -23.69
N LEU A 109 -8.84 -6.27 -22.64
CA LEU A 109 -9.52 -4.97 -22.63
C LEU A 109 -8.53 -3.81 -22.67
N SER A 110 -7.43 -3.91 -21.94
CA SER A 110 -6.44 -2.84 -21.78
C SER A 110 -5.44 -2.74 -22.93
N THR A 111 -5.24 -3.82 -23.69
CA THR A 111 -4.24 -3.90 -24.77
C THR A 111 -4.29 -2.70 -25.73
N PRO A 112 -5.47 -2.32 -26.28
CA PRO A 112 -5.52 -1.32 -27.34
C PRO A 112 -5.04 0.09 -26.93
N PHE A 113 -5.09 0.41 -25.63
CA PHE A 113 -4.85 1.77 -25.15
C PHE A 113 -3.81 1.88 -24.03
N LEU A 114 -3.38 0.78 -23.41
CA LEU A 114 -2.27 0.76 -22.45
C LEU A 114 -1.05 0.03 -23.00
N VAL A 115 -1.21 -1.18 -23.53
CA VAL A 115 -0.07 -2.01 -23.96
C VAL A 115 0.46 -1.53 -25.31
N GLU A 116 -0.43 -1.28 -26.27
CA GLU A 116 -0.07 -0.83 -27.62
C GLU A 116 0.13 0.69 -27.70
N ARG A 117 -0.06 1.40 -26.58
CA ARG A 117 0.08 2.85 -26.53
C ARG A 117 1.50 3.26 -26.93
N ARG A 118 1.58 4.09 -27.97
CA ARG A 118 2.81 4.77 -28.37
C ARG A 118 2.66 6.26 -28.06
N GLY A 119 3.56 6.79 -27.24
CA GLY A 119 3.69 8.24 -27.05
C GLY A 119 4.83 8.76 -27.93
N GLU A 120 4.65 9.95 -28.50
CA GLU A 120 5.77 10.66 -29.08
C GLU A 120 6.77 10.99 -27.95
N ARG A 121 8.05 10.73 -28.20
CA ARG A 121 9.11 11.19 -27.30
C ARG A 121 9.30 12.68 -27.58
N GLY A 122 8.87 13.54 -26.67
CA GLY A 122 9.20 14.96 -26.72
C GLY A 122 10.72 15.12 -26.63
N ALA A 123 11.37 15.41 -27.75
CA ALA A 123 12.77 15.79 -27.76
C ALA A 123 12.86 17.31 -27.54
N GLU A 124 12.67 17.75 -26.29
CA GLU A 124 13.12 19.09 -25.91
C GLU A 124 14.65 19.04 -25.88
N ARG A 125 15.30 19.52 -26.96
CA ARG A 125 16.75 19.77 -26.95
C ARG A 125 16.98 20.98 -26.04
N VAL A 126 17.13 20.75 -24.73
CA VAL A 126 17.62 21.79 -23.81
C VAL A 126 19.05 22.15 -24.27
N PRO A 127 19.31 23.37 -24.77
CA PRO A 127 20.66 23.78 -25.07
C PRO A 127 21.42 23.85 -23.75
N SER A 128 22.50 23.09 -23.60
CA SER A 128 23.49 23.37 -22.55
C SER A 128 24.03 24.76 -22.84
N SER A 129 23.77 25.74 -21.95
CA SER A 129 24.38 27.07 -22.06
C SER A 129 25.88 26.93 -22.31
N PRO A 130 26.47 27.64 -23.29
CA PRO A 130 27.92 27.68 -23.37
C PRO A 130 28.44 28.30 -22.07
N ALA A 131 29.38 27.62 -21.43
CA ALA A 131 30.15 28.19 -20.34
C ALA A 131 30.70 29.54 -20.83
N LEU A 132 30.35 30.64 -20.15
CA LEU A 132 31.04 31.91 -20.33
C LEU A 132 32.52 31.67 -20.00
N GLY A 133 33.33 31.59 -21.05
CA GLY A 133 34.77 31.67 -20.98
C GLY A 133 35.21 32.94 -21.70
N MET A 134 35.88 33.80 -20.92
CA MET A 134 36.64 35.01 -21.30
C MET A 134 35.84 36.31 -21.46
#